data_AF-A0A7Z2W0Y7-F1
#
_entry.id   AF-A0A7Z2W0Y7-F1
#
_cell.length_a   1.000
_cell.length_b   1.000
_cell.length_c   1.000
_cell.angle_alpha   90.00
_cell.angle_beta   90.00
_cell.angle_gamma   90.00
#
_symmetry.space_group_name_H-M   'P 1'
#
loop_
_entity.id
_entity.type
_entity.pdbx_description
1 polymer ?
#
loop_
_entity_poly.entity_id
_entity_poly.type
_entity_poly.pdbx_seq_one_letter_code
_entity_poly.pdbx_strand_id
1 'polypeptide(L)'
;MMNHRSAAISNAVFVAATFAVAFWTVHRLAAGVQVAIHWGPDNRADAWVGGSAIQLVNPIIALVLWFLLSTCPQGFSSTAESTKRVHMRFSGVFLIQLIIQLLMAMHVLGMVVA
;
A
#
# COMPACT_ATOMS: atom_id res chain seq x y z
N MET A 1 -17.18 9.67 16.85
CA MET A 1 -15.80 10.18 17.00
C MET A 1 -14.85 9.01 17.24
N MET A 2 -13.94 8.72 16.32
CA MET A 2 -12.98 7.61 16.46
C MET A 2 -11.89 7.99 17.49
N ASN A 3 -11.47 7.07 18.36
CA ASN A 3 -10.38 7.31 19.32
C ASN A 3 -9.02 6.91 18.72
N HIS A 4 -7.90 7.29 19.36
CA HIS A 4 -6.55 7.05 18.86
C HIS A 4 -6.27 5.55 18.60
N ARG A 5 -6.67 4.67 19.54
CA ARG A 5 -6.50 3.22 19.40
C ARG A 5 -7.26 2.69 18.18
N SER A 6 -8.49 3.14 17.98
CA SER A 6 -9.30 2.75 16.82
C SER A 6 -8.62 3.15 15.50
N ALA A 7 -8.03 4.35 15.40
CA ALA A 7 -7.33 4.78 14.19
C ALA A 7 -6.08 3.95 13.89
N ALA A 8 -5.28 3.63 14.92
CA ALA A 8 -4.11 2.76 14.76
C ALA A 8 -4.50 1.34 14.34
N ILE A 9 -5.57 0.79 14.92
CA ILE A 9 -6.12 -0.53 14.56
C ILE A 9 -6.62 -0.51 13.11
N SER A 10 -7.40 0.49 12.71
CA SER A 10 -7.86 0.62 11.32
C SER A 10 -6.70 0.66 10.32
N ASN A 11 -5.64 1.42 10.62
CA ASN A 11 -4.46 1.49 9.78
C ASN A 11 -3.77 0.12 9.66
N ALA A 12 -3.61 -0.59 10.79
CA ALA A 12 -3.06 -1.94 10.78
C ALA A 12 -3.91 -2.93 9.96
N VAL A 13 -5.24 -2.81 10.04
CA VAL A 13 -6.17 -3.62 9.23
C VAL A 13 -6.00 -3.35 7.74
N PHE A 14 -5.88 -2.08 7.33
CA PHE A 14 -5.63 -1.74 5.92
C PHE A 14 -4.30 -2.30 5.41
N VAL A 15 -3.23 -2.18 6.20
CA VAL A 15 -1.93 -2.78 5.85
C VAL A 15 -2.07 -4.31 5.72
N ALA A 16 -2.68 -4.99 6.70
CA ALA A 16 -2.89 -6.43 6.64
C ALA A 16 -3.71 -6.84 5.40
N ALA A 17 -4.73 -6.06 5.05
CA ALA A 17 -5.55 -6.29 3.86
C ALA A 17 -4.71 -6.16 2.57
N THR A 18 -3.79 -5.20 2.47
CA THR A 18 -2.90 -5.11 1.29
C THR A 18 -2.05 -6.37 1.11
N PHE A 19 -1.50 -6.93 2.19
CA PHE A 19 -0.78 -8.21 2.15
C PHE A 19 -1.68 -9.38 1.78
N ALA A 20 -2.88 -9.46 2.35
CA ALA A 20 -3.82 -10.53 2.05
C ALA A 20 -4.20 -10.54 0.55
N VAL A 21 -4.47 -9.37 -0.02
CA VAL A 21 -4.74 -9.24 -1.47
C VAL A 21 -3.51 -9.64 -2.28
N ALA A 22 -2.32 -9.16 -1.93
CA ALA A 22 -1.09 -9.50 -2.63
C ALA A 22 -0.80 -11.01 -2.63
N PHE A 23 -0.89 -11.68 -1.47
CA PHE A 23 -0.67 -13.12 -1.41
C PHE A 23 -1.73 -13.90 -2.19
N TRP A 24 -2.99 -13.48 -2.10
CA TRP A 24 -4.08 -14.10 -2.86
C TRP A 24 -3.89 -13.99 -4.38
N THR A 25 -3.36 -12.85 -4.87
CA THR A 25 -3.10 -12.65 -6.30
C THR A 25 -1.82 -13.29 -6.79
N VAL A 26 -0.79 -13.39 -5.95
CA VAL A 26 0.51 -13.96 -6.35
C VAL A 26 0.37 -15.38 -6.88
N HIS A 27 -0.52 -16.19 -6.29
CA HIS A 27 -0.77 -17.57 -6.73
C HIS A 27 -1.61 -17.68 -8.02
N ARG A 28 -2.20 -16.58 -8.47
CA ARG A 28 -3.08 -16.53 -9.66
C ARG A 28 -2.38 -15.95 -10.89
N LEU A 29 -1.16 -15.44 -10.72
CA LEU A 29 -0.32 -14.97 -11.82
C LEU A 29 0.07 -16.14 -12.71
N ALA A 30 -0.07 -15.96 -14.03
CA ALA A 30 0.54 -16.88 -14.98
C ALA A 30 2.07 -16.85 -14.82
N ALA A 31 2.71 -18.01 -15.01
CA ALA A 31 4.16 -18.09 -14.98
C ALA A 31 4.77 -17.18 -16.06
N GLY A 32 5.78 -16.39 -15.69
CA GLY A 32 6.49 -15.51 -16.62
C GLY A 32 5.85 -14.12 -16.82
N VAL A 33 4.77 -13.78 -16.11
CA VAL A 33 4.24 -12.40 -16.12
C VAL A 33 5.32 -11.44 -15.60
N GLN A 34 5.64 -10.44 -16.41
CA GLN A 34 6.52 -9.33 -16.05
C GLN A 34 5.74 -8.03 -16.18
N VAL A 35 5.98 -7.11 -15.24
CA VAL A 35 5.42 -5.76 -15.27
C VAL A 35 6.55 -4.79 -15.59
N ALA A 36 6.28 -3.93 -16.57
CA ALA A 36 7.19 -2.87 -16.97
C ALA A 36 7.17 -1.73 -15.95
N ILE A 37 8.35 -1.33 -15.48
CA ILE A 37 8.54 -0.13 -14.67
C ILE A 37 8.94 1.01 -15.60
N HIS A 38 8.24 2.13 -15.46
CA HIS A 38 8.46 3.36 -16.21
C HIS A 38 8.76 4.49 -15.23
N TRP A 39 9.91 5.14 -15.37
CA TRP A 39 10.31 6.31 -14.61
C TRP A 39 10.15 7.61 -15.42
N GLY A 40 9.99 7.51 -16.75
CA GLY A 40 9.86 8.62 -17.68
C GLY A 40 8.52 8.71 -18.41
N PRO A 41 8.25 9.84 -19.09
CA PRO A 41 7.04 10.03 -19.90
C PRO A 41 7.14 9.41 -21.30
N ASP A 42 8.29 8.83 -21.66
CA ASP A 42 8.60 8.31 -22.99
C ASP A 42 7.96 6.93 -23.26
N ASN A 43 7.16 6.43 -22.31
CA ASN A 43 6.40 5.18 -22.41
C ASN A 43 7.28 3.97 -22.77
N ARG A 44 8.57 4.04 -22.40
CA ARG A 44 9.55 2.98 -22.57
C ARG A 44 9.82 2.35 -21.21
N ALA A 45 9.81 1.03 -21.15
CA ALA A 45 10.12 0.29 -19.94
C ALA A 45 11.61 0.45 -19.60
N ASP A 46 11.90 1.08 -18.46
CA ASP A 46 13.25 1.19 -17.92
C ASP A 46 13.71 -0.14 -17.30
N ALA A 47 12.77 -0.90 -16.75
CA ALA A 47 13.03 -2.21 -16.14
C ALA A 47 11.80 -3.13 -16.21
N TRP A 48 12.05 -4.42 -16.05
CA TRP A 48 11.02 -5.46 -15.96
C TRP A 48 11.12 -6.16 -14.62
N VAL A 49 9.99 -6.26 -13.92
CA VAL A 49 9.91 -6.93 -12.62
C VAL A 49 8.89 -8.06 -12.70
N GLY A 50 9.22 -9.20 -12.10
CA GLY A 50 8.29 -10.33 -12.03
C GLY A 50 6.96 -9.93 -11.39
N GLY A 51 5.85 -10.41 -11.95
CA GLY A 51 4.50 -10.09 -11.49
C GLY A 51 4.29 -10.37 -9.99
N SER A 52 5.00 -11.36 -9.43
CA SER A 52 4.94 -11.67 -8.00
C SER A 52 5.63 -10.61 -7.14
N ALA A 53 6.77 -10.08 -7.60
CA ALA A 53 7.52 -9.05 -6.89
C ALA A 53 6.78 -7.72 -6.87
N ILE A 54 6.16 -7.31 -7.99
CA ILE A 54 5.41 -6.04 -8.03
C ILE A 54 4.18 -6.04 -7.12
N GLN A 55 3.54 -7.20 -6.92
CA GLN A 55 2.39 -7.35 -6.00
C GLN A 55 2.77 -7.08 -4.53
N LEU A 56 4.05 -7.25 -4.16
CA LEU A 56 4.54 -7.04 -2.79
C LEU A 56 5.06 -5.63 -2.54
N VAL A 57 5.37 -4.84 -3.57
CA VAL A 57 5.91 -3.48 -3.42
C VAL A 57 4.98 -2.59 -2.59
N ASN A 58 3.70 -2.50 -2.98
CA ASN A 58 2.74 -1.63 -2.30
C ASN A 58 2.44 -2.09 -0.84
N PRO A 59 2.23 -3.39 -0.53
CA PRO A 59 2.15 -3.87 0.85
C PRO A 59 3.39 -3.54 1.69
N ILE A 60 4.59 -3.65 1.13
CA ILE A 60 5.83 -3.28 1.82
C ILE A 60 5.88 -1.78 2.12
N ILE A 61 5.51 -0.93 1.16
CA ILE A 61 5.42 0.53 1.39
C ILE A 61 4.40 0.82 2.50
N ALA A 62 3.23 0.19 2.46
CA ALA A 62 2.21 0.35 3.49
C ALA A 62 2.73 -0.05 4.88
N LEU A 63 3.47 -1.16 4.98
CA LEU A 63 4.07 -1.60 6.23
C LEU A 63 5.11 -0.62 6.76
N VAL A 64 6.02 -0.14 5.91
CA VAL A 64 7.07 0.82 6.29
C VAL A 64 6.43 2.12 6.77
N LEU A 65 5.44 2.65 6.05
CA LEU A 65 4.73 3.86 6.46
C LEU A 65 4.00 3.68 7.79
N TRP A 66 3.35 2.53 8.00
CA TRP A 66 2.69 2.22 9.26
C TRP A 66 3.67 2.09 10.42
N PHE A 67 4.82 1.44 10.18
CA PHE A 67 5.88 1.31 11.18
C PHE A 67 6.45 2.67 11.55
N LEU A 68 6.78 3.52 10.57
CA LEU A 68 7.26 4.88 10.80
C LEU A 68 6.23 5.68 11.61
N LEU A 69 4.95 5.60 11.25
CA LEU A 69 3.88 6.28 11.98
C LEU A 69 3.72 5.78 13.42
N SER A 70 3.92 4.48 13.64
CA SER A 70 3.76 3.86 14.97
C SER A 70 4.97 4.03 15.88
N THR A 71 6.16 4.22 15.32
CA THR A 71 7.42 4.37 16.06
C THR A 71 7.90 5.80 16.19
N CYS A 72 7.32 6.74 15.43
CA CYS A 72 7.66 8.16 15.55
C CYS A 72 7.38 8.64 16.99
N PRO A 73 8.38 9.20 17.69
CA PRO A 73 8.22 9.59 19.08
C PRO A 73 7.08 10.60 19.25
N GLN A 74 6.16 10.29 20.17
CA GLN A 74 5.05 11.16 20.53
C GLN A 74 5.59 12.40 21.27
N GLY A 75 6.02 13.42 20.53
CA GLY A 75 6.57 14.64 21.11
C GLY A 75 7.47 15.48 20.21
N PHE A 76 7.76 15.04 18.98
CA PHE A 76 8.71 15.74 18.09
C PHE A 76 8.11 16.80 17.15
N SER A 77 6.82 17.14 17.24
CA SER A 77 6.25 18.24 16.46
C SER A 77 6.10 19.51 17.31
N SER A 78 6.76 20.58 16.88
CA SER A 78 6.58 21.95 17.41
C SER A 78 5.18 22.51 17.15
N THR A 79 4.40 21.84 16.30
CA THR A 79 2.96 22.03 16.11
C THR A 79 2.21 20.95 16.88
N ALA A 80 1.34 21.35 17.82
CA ALA A 80 0.54 20.49 18.68
C ALA A 80 -0.58 19.71 17.92
N GLU A 81 -0.24 19.02 16.82
CA GLU A 81 -1.14 18.04 16.24
C GLU A 81 -1.13 16.79 17.09
N SER A 82 -2.26 16.50 17.74
CA SER A 82 -2.38 15.26 18.52
C SER A 82 -2.14 14.06 17.60
N THR A 83 -1.41 13.06 18.10
CA THR A 83 -1.12 11.78 17.43
C THR A 83 -2.36 11.17 16.79
N LYS A 84 -3.54 11.40 17.40
CA LYS A 84 -4.87 11.04 16.89
C LYS A 84 -5.19 11.63 15.51
N ARG A 85 -4.90 12.92 15.28
CA ARG A 85 -5.12 13.57 13.97
C ARG A 85 -4.19 13.01 12.91
N VAL A 86 -2.94 12.71 13.26
CA VAL A 86 -1.98 12.11 12.33
C VAL A 86 -2.44 10.72 11.91
N HIS A 87 -2.79 9.84 12.85
CA HIS A 87 -3.31 8.51 12.51
C HIS A 87 -4.57 8.56 11.66
N MET A 88 -5.51 9.48 11.95
CA MET A 88 -6.73 9.64 11.13
C MET A 88 -6.44 10.13 9.71
N ARG A 89 -5.50 11.06 9.50
CA ARG A 89 -5.10 11.47 8.15
C ARG A 89 -4.47 10.31 7.38
N PHE A 90 -3.61 9.54 8.05
CA PHE A 90 -2.99 8.37 7.45
C PHE A 90 -3.96 7.22 7.20
N SER A 91 -5.11 7.13 7.89
CA SER A 91 -6.16 6.17 7.54
C SER A 91 -6.63 6.32 6.09
N GLY A 92 -6.74 7.57 5.60
CA GLY A 92 -7.04 7.82 4.19
C GLY A 92 -5.94 7.32 3.24
N VAL A 93 -4.67 7.50 3.62
CA VAL A 93 -3.51 7.03 2.84
C VAL A 93 -3.51 5.50 2.74
N PHE A 94 -3.69 4.79 3.86
CA PHE A 94 -3.71 3.33 3.86
C PHE A 94 -4.94 2.77 3.13
N LEU A 95 -6.09 3.45 3.20
CA LEU A 95 -7.26 3.09 2.40
C LEU A 95 -7.00 3.25 0.89
N ILE A 96 -6.34 4.34 0.47
CA ILE A 96 -5.96 4.56 -0.92
C ILE A 96 -4.97 3.47 -1.38
N GLN A 97 -3.97 3.12 -0.55
CA GLN A 97 -3.06 2.02 -0.87
C GLN A 97 -3.76 0.68 -1.03
N LEU A 98 -4.80 0.40 -0.22
CA LEU A 98 -5.63 -0.78 -0.39
C LEU A 98 -6.40 -0.75 -1.72
N ILE A 99 -6.96 0.40 -2.10
CA ILE A 99 -7.65 0.55 -3.39
C ILE A 99 -6.67 0.33 -4.55
N ILE A 100 -5.46 0.89 -4.49
CA ILE A 100 -4.40 0.67 -5.49
C ILE A 100 -4.05 -0.82 -5.58
N GLN A 101 -3.90 -1.51 -4.44
CA GLN A 101 -3.64 -2.95 -4.43
C GLN A 101 -4.75 -3.75 -5.12
N LEU A 102 -6.00 -3.39 -4.86
CA LEU A 102 -7.15 -4.02 -5.50
C LEU A 102 -7.17 -3.75 -7.01
N LEU A 103 -6.85 -2.52 -7.45
CA LEU A 103 -6.74 -2.20 -8.87
C LEU A 103 -5.63 -3.00 -9.56
N MET A 104 -4.45 -3.09 -8.94
CA MET A 104 -3.35 -3.91 -9.44
C MET A 104 -3.73 -5.39 -9.51
N ALA A 105 -4.44 -5.90 -8.49
CA ALA A 105 -4.97 -7.25 -8.45
C ALA A 105 -5.95 -7.50 -9.62
N MET A 106 -6.91 -6.61 -9.82
CA MET A 106 -7.89 -6.71 -10.90
C MET A 106 -7.24 -6.67 -12.28
N HIS A 107 -6.25 -5.78 -12.47
CA HIS A 107 -5.52 -5.67 -13.73
C HIS A 107 -4.72 -6.94 -14.04
N VAL A 108 -3.98 -7.45 -13.07
CA VAL A 108 -3.19 -8.68 -13.22
C VAL A 108 -4.06 -9.92 -13.48
N LEU A 109 -5.28 -9.94 -12.93
CA LEU A 109 -6.25 -11.01 -13.17
C LEU A 109 -7.02 -10.84 -14.49
N GLY A 110 -6.73 -9.80 -15.28
CA GLY A 110 -7.41 -9.52 -16.54
C GLY A 110 -8.87 -9.06 -16.38
N MET A 111 -9.28 -8.64 -15.17
CA MET A 111 -10.65 -8.19 -14.89
C MET A 111 -10.87 -6.71 -15.24
N VAL A 112 -9.79 -5.96 -15.43
CA VAL A 112 -9.83 -4.56 -15.88
C VAL A 112 -8.79 -4.39 -16.99
N VAL A 113 -9.26 -4.06 -18.19
CA VAL A 113 -8.42 -3.70 -19.34
C VAL A 113 -8.06 -2.22 -19.18
N ALA A 114 -6.76 -1.92 -19.15
CA ALA A 114 -6.23 -0.57 -19.25
C ALA A 114 -6.06 -0.19 -20.72
#